data_AF-A0A7S4F7K9-F1
#
_entry.id   AF-A0A7S4F7K9-F1
#
_cell.length_a   1.000
_cell.length_b   1.000
_cell.length_c   1.000
_cell.angle_alpha   90.00
_cell.angle_beta   90.00
_cell.angle_gamma   90.00
#
_symmetry.space_group_name_H-M   'P 1'
#
loop_
_entity.id
_entity.type
_entity.pdbx_description
1 polymer ?
#
loop_
_entity_poly.entity_id
_entity_poly.type
_entity_poly.pdbx_seq_one_letter_code
_entity_poly.pdbx_strand_id
1 'polypeptide(L)'
;AAARREAEERARQEAEVVGTIELALESNSVKLMQKGIGLAETYSVSLPIVDEARARLREVQAEAMRVEAERARATAALRAAVEMEEIELLQNALRAAHKAGVAADLLSSAEETLTRLREAAAAAA
;
A
#
# COMPACT_ATOMS: atom_id res chain seq x y z
N ALA A 1 -2.71 49.93 4.22
CA ALA A 1 -1.73 49.14 4.99
C ALA A 1 -2.23 47.73 5.32
N ALA A 2 -3.44 47.58 5.89
CA ALA A 2 -4.02 46.27 6.24
C ALA A 2 -4.21 45.32 5.04
N ALA A 3 -4.84 45.80 3.94
CA ALA A 3 -5.05 44.99 2.74
C ALA A 3 -3.76 44.43 2.12
N ARG A 4 -2.64 45.17 2.21
CA ARG A 4 -1.34 44.70 1.74
C ARG A 4 -0.79 43.58 2.63
N ARG A 5 -0.94 43.70 3.96
CA ARG A 5 -0.52 42.66 4.91
C ARG A 5 -1.33 41.37 4.75
N GLU A 6 -2.64 41.50 4.52
CA GLU A 6 -3.52 40.36 4.26
C GLU A 6 -3.16 39.65 2.94
N ALA A 7 -2.83 40.41 1.89
CA ALA A 7 -2.38 39.83 0.63
C ALA A 7 -1.01 39.14 0.76
N GLU A 8 -0.06 39.75 1.47
CA GLU A 8 1.26 39.17 1.75
C GLU A 8 1.15 37.87 2.56
N GLU A 9 0.27 37.83 3.56
CA GLU A 9 0.03 36.64 4.37
C GLU A 9 -0.63 35.51 3.56
N ARG A 10 -1.62 35.84 2.72
CA ARG A 10 -2.22 34.85 1.80
C ARG A 10 -1.20 34.28 0.83
N ALA A 11 -0.38 35.13 0.21
CA ALA A 11 0.67 34.69 -0.70
C ALA A 11 1.69 33.77 -0.01
N ARG A 12 2.03 34.05 1.25
CA ARG A 12 2.91 33.20 2.06
C ARG A 12 2.26 31.84 2.34
N GLN A 13 1.00 31.83 2.74
CA GLN A 13 0.24 30.60 3.01
C GLN A 13 0.10 29.74 1.75
N GLU A 14 -0.20 30.34 0.60
CA GLU A 14 -0.25 29.65 -0.68
C GLU A 14 1.12 29.08 -1.06
N ALA A 15 2.20 29.86 -0.92
CA ALA A 15 3.55 29.38 -1.23
C ALA A 15 3.98 28.20 -0.34
N GLU A 16 3.61 28.19 0.94
CA GLU A 16 3.89 27.06 1.84
C GLU A 16 3.12 25.80 1.43
N VAL A 17 1.85 25.94 1.05
CA VAL A 17 1.03 24.84 0.53
C VAL A 17 1.63 24.28 -0.75
N VAL A 18 1.93 25.14 -1.72
CA VAL A 18 2.50 24.74 -3.02
C VAL A 18 3.82 24.02 -2.82
N GLY A 19 4.79 24.61 -2.10
CA GLY A 19 6.10 24.00 -1.91
C GLY A 19 6.05 22.66 -1.15
N THR A 20 5.12 22.50 -0.22
CA THR A 20 4.92 21.21 0.47
C THR A 20 4.36 20.15 -0.47
N ILE A 21 3.40 20.52 -1.32
CA ILE A 21 2.74 19.59 -2.24
C ILE A 21 3.66 19.21 -3.41
N GLU A 22 4.40 20.16 -3.98
CA GLU A 22 5.38 19.87 -5.04
C GLU A 22 6.39 18.84 -4.56
N LEU A 23 6.99 19.07 -3.38
CA LEU A 23 7.91 18.12 -2.77
C LEU A 23 7.25 16.76 -2.52
N ALA A 24 5.96 16.75 -2.15
CA ALA A 24 5.22 15.52 -1.92
C ALA A 24 5.00 14.71 -3.20
N LEU A 25 4.68 15.37 -4.30
CA LEU A 25 4.47 14.75 -5.61
C LEU A 25 5.79 14.24 -6.19
N GLU A 26 6.86 15.06 -6.12
CA GLU A 26 8.20 14.69 -6.58
C GLU A 26 8.77 13.47 -5.83
N SER A 27 8.62 13.46 -4.51
CA SER A 27 9.10 12.35 -3.67
C SER A 27 8.11 11.19 -3.55
N ASN A 28 6.95 11.29 -4.21
CA ASN A 28 5.82 10.36 -4.08
C ASN A 28 5.49 10.02 -2.61
N SER A 29 5.61 11.01 -1.72
CA SER A 29 5.50 10.86 -0.27
C SER A 29 4.08 11.10 0.21
N VAL A 30 3.38 10.01 0.58
CA VAL A 30 2.03 10.06 1.15
C VAL A 30 1.94 11.00 2.36
N LYS A 31 2.94 10.96 3.24
CA LYS A 31 2.97 11.80 4.45
C LYS A 31 3.06 13.30 4.11
N LEU A 32 3.85 13.65 3.09
CA LEU A 32 3.95 15.03 2.64
C LEU A 32 2.68 15.47 1.88
N MET A 33 2.03 14.58 1.11
CA MET A 33 0.76 14.90 0.43
C MET A 33 -0.31 15.21 1.48
N GLN A 34 -0.44 14.37 2.51
CA GLN A 34 -1.36 14.59 3.62
C GLN A 34 -1.07 15.91 4.35
N LYS A 35 0.22 16.21 4.60
CA LYS A 35 0.61 17.48 5.22
C LYS A 35 0.22 18.68 4.36
N GLY A 36 0.54 18.66 3.06
CA GLY A 36 0.23 19.74 2.14
C GLY A 36 -1.27 19.98 1.98
N ILE A 37 -2.07 18.90 1.88
CA ILE A 37 -3.53 18.98 1.86
C ILE A 37 -4.06 19.56 3.19
N GLY A 38 -3.54 19.12 4.33
CA GLY A 38 -3.93 19.65 5.63
C GLY A 38 -3.59 21.14 5.82
N LEU A 39 -2.46 21.61 5.28
CA LEU A 39 -2.12 23.03 5.23
C LEU A 39 -3.10 23.80 4.35
N ALA A 40 -3.45 23.26 3.17
CA ALA A 40 -4.43 23.87 2.28
C ALA A 40 -5.80 24.03 2.96
N GLU A 41 -6.25 23.01 3.69
CA GLU A 41 -7.49 23.04 4.47
C GLU A 41 -7.41 24.06 5.62
N THR A 42 -6.29 24.09 6.35
CA THR A 42 -6.05 25.03 7.45
C THR A 42 -6.07 26.48 6.99
N TYR A 43 -5.45 26.78 5.85
CA TYR A 43 -5.39 28.12 5.27
C TYR A 43 -6.58 28.46 4.37
N SER A 44 -7.52 27.51 4.19
CA SER A 44 -8.63 27.64 3.22
C SER A 44 -8.15 27.98 1.80
N VAL A 45 -6.98 27.45 1.43
CA VAL A 45 -6.36 27.61 0.11
C VAL A 45 -6.90 26.53 -0.82
N SER A 46 -7.49 26.96 -1.93
CA SER A 46 -7.95 26.07 -3.00
C SER A 46 -7.12 26.33 -4.25
N LEU A 47 -6.22 25.39 -4.55
CA LEU A 47 -5.34 25.44 -5.70
C LEU A 47 -5.44 24.13 -6.48
N PRO A 48 -5.30 24.15 -7.83
CA PRO A 48 -5.33 22.93 -8.64
C PRO A 48 -4.34 21.85 -8.19
N ILE A 49 -3.17 22.26 -7.69
CA ILE A 49 -2.14 21.34 -7.18
C ILE A 49 -2.61 20.56 -5.93
N VAL A 50 -3.53 21.14 -5.15
CA VAL A 50 -4.14 20.45 -3.99
C VAL A 50 -5.08 19.34 -4.47
N ASP A 51 -5.82 19.57 -5.56
CA ASP A 51 -6.69 18.56 -6.15
C ASP A 51 -5.86 17.43 -6.80
N GLU A 52 -4.75 17.76 -7.44
CA GLU A 52 -3.78 16.78 -7.94
C GLU A 52 -3.20 15.93 -6.80
N ALA A 53 -2.76 16.56 -5.71
CA ALA A 53 -2.27 15.83 -4.53
C ALA A 53 -3.33 14.89 -3.94
N ARG A 54 -4.59 15.32 -3.89
CA ARG A 54 -5.72 14.49 -3.43
C ARG A 54 -5.99 13.33 -4.37
N ALA A 55 -5.97 13.55 -5.68
CA ALA A 55 -6.12 12.49 -6.67
C ALA A 55 -5.00 11.45 -6.52
N ARG A 56 -3.75 11.91 -6.44
CA ARG A 56 -2.59 11.05 -6.27
C ARG A 56 -2.65 10.25 -4.97
N LEU A 57 -3.04 10.88 -3.86
CA LEU A 57 -3.21 10.20 -2.59
C LEU A 57 -4.26 9.07 -2.67
N ARG A 58 -5.40 9.32 -3.34
CA ARG A 58 -6.43 8.30 -3.54
C ARG A 58 -5.94 7.13 -4.39
N GLU A 59 -5.19 7.40 -5.45
CA GLU A 59 -4.59 6.35 -6.28
C GLU A 59 -3.65 5.44 -5.46
N VAL A 60 -2.74 6.06 -4.70
CA VAL A 60 -1.79 5.31 -3.86
C VAL A 60 -2.52 4.49 -2.80
N GLN A 61 -3.57 5.04 -2.18
CA GLN A 61 -4.39 4.32 -1.22
C GLN A 61 -5.16 3.16 -1.85
N ALA A 62 -5.75 3.37 -3.03
CA ALA A 62 -6.47 2.32 -3.76
C ALA A 62 -5.54 1.17 -4.15
N GLU A 63 -4.32 1.49 -4.61
CA GLU A 63 -3.33 0.47 -4.93
C GLU A 63 -2.87 -0.30 -3.68
N ALA A 64 -2.60 0.40 -2.57
CA ALA A 64 -2.24 -0.25 -1.32
C ALA A 64 -3.34 -1.20 -0.82
N MET A 65 -4.61 -0.79 -0.90
CA MET A 65 -5.74 -1.66 -0.56
C MET A 65 -5.84 -2.87 -1.48
N ARG A 66 -5.56 -2.70 -2.77
CA ARG A 66 -5.57 -3.79 -3.75
C ARG A 66 -4.49 -4.82 -3.45
N VAL A 67 -3.25 -4.37 -3.19
CA VAL A 67 -2.13 -5.24 -2.83
C VAL A 67 -2.43 -6.00 -1.55
N GLU A 68 -2.95 -5.33 -0.52
CA GLU A 68 -3.29 -5.99 0.74
C GLU A 68 -4.43 -7.00 0.57
N ALA A 69 -5.44 -6.69 -0.26
CA ALA A 69 -6.51 -7.64 -0.57
C ALA A 69 -5.99 -8.88 -1.33
N GLU A 70 -5.06 -8.72 -2.26
CA GLU A 70 -4.42 -9.84 -2.96
C GLU A 70 -3.61 -10.70 -1.99
N ARG A 71 -2.82 -10.06 -1.11
CA ARG A 71 -2.05 -10.73 -0.06
C ARG A 71 -2.95 -11.50 0.92
N ALA A 72 -4.07 -10.92 1.33
CA ALA A 72 -5.04 -11.57 2.21
C ALA A 72 -5.68 -12.80 1.54
N ARG A 73 -6.05 -12.69 0.26
CA ARG A 73 -6.58 -13.83 -0.51
C ARG A 73 -5.56 -14.95 -0.66
N ALA A 74 -4.32 -14.62 -1.01
CA ALA A 74 -3.24 -15.59 -1.13
C ALA A 74 -2.92 -16.27 0.20
N THR A 75 -2.95 -15.51 1.31
CA THR A 75 -2.81 -16.03 2.68
C THR A 75 -3.91 -17.03 3.02
N ALA A 76 -5.17 -16.70 2.72
CA ALA A 76 -6.30 -17.59 2.97
C ALA A 76 -6.22 -18.87 2.12
N ALA A 77 -5.88 -18.74 0.83
CA ALA A 77 -5.70 -19.89 -0.05
C ALA A 77 -4.55 -20.80 0.41
N LEU A 78 -3.43 -20.22 0.88
CA LEU A 78 -2.31 -20.97 1.40
C LEU A 78 -2.68 -21.78 2.66
N ARG A 79 -3.40 -21.16 3.60
CA ARG A 79 -3.87 -21.86 4.80
C ARG A 79 -4.82 -23.01 4.46
N ALA A 80 -5.79 -22.77 3.58
CA ALA A 80 -6.70 -23.81 3.14
C ALA A 80 -5.96 -24.98 2.45
N ALA A 81 -4.97 -24.68 1.62
CA ALA A 81 -4.18 -25.72 0.95
C ALA A 81 -3.30 -26.53 1.92
N VAL A 82 -2.79 -25.90 2.98
CA VAL A 82 -2.10 -26.60 4.08
C VAL A 82 -3.07 -27.55 4.80
N GLU A 83 -4.29 -27.10 5.10
CA GLU A 83 -5.30 -27.91 5.79
C GLU A 83 -5.80 -29.09 4.95
N MET A 84 -5.93 -28.91 3.63
CA MET A 84 -6.35 -29.98 2.72
C MET A 84 -5.27 -31.05 2.50
N GLU A 85 -4.02 -30.78 2.89
CA GLU A 85 -2.87 -31.68 2.72
C GLU A 85 -2.67 -32.19 1.27
N GLU A 86 -3.17 -31.45 0.29
CA GLU A 86 -3.01 -31.78 -1.12
C GLU A 86 -1.77 -31.11 -1.72
N ILE A 87 -0.81 -31.93 -2.15
CA ILE A 87 0.50 -31.50 -2.65
C ILE A 87 0.38 -30.49 -3.80
N GLU A 88 -0.49 -30.72 -4.78
CA GLU A 88 -0.64 -29.83 -5.94
C GLU A 88 -1.29 -28.50 -5.58
N LEU A 89 -2.35 -28.53 -4.77
CA LEU A 89 -3.02 -27.32 -4.28
C LEU A 89 -2.05 -26.46 -3.45
N LEU A 90 -1.27 -27.10 -2.56
CA LEU A 90 -0.30 -26.42 -1.72
C LEU A 90 0.83 -25.78 -2.54
N GLN A 91 1.34 -26.46 -3.56
CA GLN A 91 2.32 -25.88 -4.48
C GLN A 91 1.78 -24.65 -5.23
N ASN A 92 0.55 -24.73 -5.71
CA ASN A 92 -0.09 -23.63 -6.44
C ASN A 92 -0.31 -22.43 -5.51
N ALA A 93 -0.79 -22.68 -4.29
CA ALA A 93 -1.01 -21.66 -3.29
C ALA A 93 0.30 -21.00 -2.83
N LEU A 94 1.38 -21.77 -2.67
CA LEU A 94 2.72 -21.24 -2.37
C LEU A 94 3.22 -20.27 -3.44
N ARG A 95 3.08 -20.62 -4.73
CA ARG A 95 3.50 -19.71 -5.82
C ARG A 95 2.68 -18.42 -5.82
N ALA A 96 1.37 -18.50 -5.56
CA ALA A 96 0.52 -17.33 -5.46
C ALA A 96 0.88 -16.45 -4.25
N ALA A 97 1.17 -17.08 -3.11
CA ALA A 97 1.56 -16.41 -1.87
C ALA A 97 2.92 -15.71 -1.98
N HIS A 98 3.91 -16.34 -2.63
CA HIS A 98 5.20 -15.71 -2.96
C HIS A 98 5.01 -14.47 -3.82
N LYS A 99 4.19 -14.55 -4.88
CA LYS A 99 3.90 -13.42 -5.77
C LYS A 99 3.20 -12.27 -5.03
N ALA A 100 2.29 -12.58 -4.12
CA ALA A 100 1.50 -11.61 -3.38
C ALA A 100 2.23 -11.01 -2.16
N GLY A 101 3.48 -11.41 -1.89
CA GLY A 101 4.25 -10.89 -0.75
C GLY A 101 3.72 -11.35 0.61
N VAL A 102 3.20 -12.58 0.70
CA VAL A 102 2.81 -13.18 1.99
C VAL A 102 4.03 -13.28 2.92
N ALA A 103 3.81 -13.21 4.24
CA ALA A 103 4.89 -13.22 5.23
C ALA A 103 5.76 -14.47 5.14
N ALA A 104 7.08 -14.29 5.27
CA ALA A 104 8.08 -15.36 5.14
C ALA A 104 7.83 -16.54 6.09
N ASP A 105 7.45 -16.26 7.34
CA ASP A 105 7.17 -17.30 8.34
C ASP A 105 6.03 -18.25 7.88
N LEU A 106 5.00 -17.69 7.25
CA LEU A 106 3.88 -18.49 6.75
C LEU A 106 4.27 -19.30 5.51
N LEU A 107 5.12 -18.73 4.64
CA LEU A 107 5.66 -19.43 3.48
C LEU A 107 6.55 -20.61 3.92
N SER A 108 7.45 -20.40 4.89
CA SER A 108 8.33 -21.44 5.43
C SER A 108 7.54 -22.60 6.02
N SER A 109 6.53 -22.30 6.85
CA SER A 109 5.68 -23.35 7.45
C SER A 109 4.91 -24.16 6.40
N ALA A 110 4.43 -23.51 5.34
CA ALA A 110 3.75 -24.19 4.24
C ALA A 110 4.73 -25.02 3.37
N GLU A 111 5.96 -24.56 3.16
CA GLU A 111 7.02 -25.29 2.44
C GLU A 111 7.48 -26.54 3.20
N GLU A 112 7.62 -26.45 4.52
CA GLU A 112 7.87 -27.60 5.40
C GLU A 112 6.74 -28.63 5.29
N THR A 113 5.49 -28.16 5.30
CA THR A 113 4.31 -29.04 5.15
C THR A 113 4.32 -29.74 3.79
N LEU A 114 4.61 -29.01 2.72
CA LEU A 114 4.72 -29.58 1.37
C LEU A 114 5.82 -30.64 1.29
N THR A 115 6.97 -30.38 1.93
CA THR A 115 8.10 -31.32 1.97
C THR A 115 7.69 -32.61 2.68
N ARG A 116 7.09 -32.49 3.87
CA ARG A 116 6.56 -33.65 4.63
C ARG A 116 5.57 -34.47 3.81
N LEU A 117 4.62 -33.83 3.12
CA LEU A 117 3.61 -34.53 2.31
C LEU A 117 4.22 -35.28 1.14
N ARG A 118 5.22 -34.69 0.46
CA ARG A 118 5.94 -35.35 -0.64
C ARG A 118 6.74 -36.56 -0.16
N GLU A 119 7.42 -36.45 0.96
CA GLU A 119 8.17 -37.57 1.56
C GLU A 119 7.22 -38.71 1.95
N ALA A 120 6.08 -38.40 2.58
CA ALA A 120 5.08 -39.38 2.94
C ALA A 120 4.48 -40.10 1.71
N ALA A 121 4.17 -39.35 0.64
CA ALA A 121 3.67 -39.92 -0.60
C ALA A 121 4.71 -40.82 -1.30
N ALA A 122 5.99 -40.42 -1.28
CA ALA A 122 7.07 -41.23 -1.85
C ALA A 122 7.33 -42.51 -1.06
N ALA A 123 7.18 -42.49 0.26
CA ALA A 123 7.32 -43.67 1.11
C ALA A 123 6.15 -44.67 0.99
N ALA A 124 5.00 -44.21 0.49
CA ALA A 124 3.78 -45.03 0.32
C ALA A 124 3.62 -45.64 -1.09
N ALA A 125 4.50 -45.28 -2.03
CA ALA A 125 4.53 -45.76 -3.42
C ALA A 125 5.49 -46.95 -3.59
#